data_AF-A0A158NNH2-F1
#
_entry.id   AF-A0A158NNH2-F1
#
_cell.length_a   1.000
_cell.length_b   1.000
_cell.length_c   1.000
_cell.angle_alpha   90.00
_cell.angle_beta   90.00
_cell.angle_gamma   90.00
#
_symmetry.space_group_name_H-M   'P 1'
#
loop_
_entity.id
_entity.type
_entity.pdbx_description
1 polymer ?
#
loop_
_entity_poly.entity_id
_entity_poly.type
_entity_poly.pdbx_seq_one_letter_code
_entity_poly.pdbx_strand_id
1 'polypeptide(L)'
;MYVYSYQELANRMMSSMEEFQEAFQLFDSRGDGKIHVSQIGDALRALGQNPTESDVKKFTHQHKPDERISFEVFLPIYQAISKSRASDTADDFIEGLRHFDKDGNGFISSAELRHLLTTLGEKLSDEEVETLLAGHEDSQGNINYEDFVRQVMCG
;
A
#
# COMPACT_ATOMS: atom_id res chain seq x y z
N MET A 1 -8.13 29.96 26.86
CA MET A 1 -7.52 29.76 25.53
C MET A 1 -6.73 28.44 25.44
N TYR A 2 -6.07 27.96 26.51
CA TYR A 2 -5.34 26.67 26.49
C TYR A 2 -6.22 25.40 26.59
N VAL A 3 -7.39 25.46 27.25
CA VAL A 3 -8.25 24.27 27.41
C VAL A 3 -8.87 23.79 26.10
N TYR A 4 -9.15 24.72 25.16
CA TYR A 4 -9.71 24.38 23.85
C TYR A 4 -8.70 23.64 22.96
N SER A 5 -7.41 23.98 23.02
CA SER A 5 -6.40 23.33 22.16
C SER A 5 -6.12 21.89 22.57
N TYR A 6 -6.17 21.54 23.87
CA TYR A 6 -6.01 20.15 24.32
C TYR A 6 -7.23 19.30 23.97
N GLN A 7 -8.42 19.89 24.03
CA GLN A 7 -9.67 19.19 23.71
C GLN A 7 -9.80 18.97 22.20
N GLU A 8 -9.35 19.91 21.36
CA GLU A 8 -9.24 19.72 19.91
C GLU A 8 -8.16 18.70 19.55
N LEU A 9 -6.99 18.72 20.21
CA LEU A 9 -5.95 17.72 20.01
C LEU A 9 -6.42 16.32 20.45
N ALA A 10 -7.08 16.21 21.60
CA ALA A 10 -7.64 14.97 22.10
C ALA A 10 -8.76 14.47 21.18
N ASN A 11 -9.66 15.33 20.73
CA ASN A 11 -10.70 14.97 19.76
C ASN A 11 -10.10 14.55 18.42
N ARG A 12 -9.04 15.19 17.94
CA ARG A 12 -8.36 14.79 16.70
C ARG A 12 -7.68 13.43 16.87
N MET A 13 -7.06 13.17 18.02
CA MET A 13 -6.46 11.87 18.33
C MET A 13 -7.52 10.77 18.50
N MET A 14 -8.62 11.05 19.18
CA MET A 14 -9.74 10.12 19.37
C MET A 14 -10.44 9.83 18.04
N SER A 15 -10.70 10.85 17.23
CA SER A 15 -11.24 10.70 15.87
C SER A 15 -10.33 9.81 15.01
N SER A 16 -9.01 10.02 15.06
CA SER A 16 -8.08 9.14 14.34
C SER A 16 -8.09 7.71 14.89
N MET A 17 -8.20 7.51 16.21
CA MET A 17 -8.30 6.17 16.80
C MET A 17 -9.60 5.46 16.45
N GLU A 18 -10.72 6.17 16.40
CA GLU A 18 -12.01 5.64 15.95
C GLU A 18 -11.93 5.22 14.47
N GLU A 19 -11.38 6.07 13.59
CA GLU A 19 -11.15 5.73 12.18
C GLU A 19 -10.25 4.48 12.02
N PHE A 20 -9.17 4.38 12.80
CA PHE A 20 -8.30 3.19 12.78
C PHE A 20 -9.02 1.94 13.25
N GLN A 21 -9.85 2.06 14.28
CA GLN A 21 -10.60 0.95 14.84
C GLN A 21 -11.73 0.50 13.91
N GLU A 22 -12.42 1.44 13.25
CA GLU A 22 -13.44 1.14 12.23
C GLU A 22 -12.82 0.41 11.04
N ALA A 23 -11.71 0.91 10.50
CA ALA A 23 -11.01 0.23 9.43
C ALA A 23 -10.55 -1.18 9.85
N PHE A 24 -10.03 -1.34 11.08
CA PHE A 24 -9.65 -2.65 11.61
C PHE A 24 -10.84 -3.60 11.73
N GLN A 25 -12.02 -3.11 12.13
CA GLN A 25 -13.24 -3.90 12.23
C GLN A 25 -13.74 -4.41 10.87
N LEU A 26 -13.45 -3.72 9.76
CA LEU A 26 -13.78 -4.23 8.41
C LEU A 26 -13.08 -5.55 8.10
N PHE A 27 -11.93 -5.81 8.71
CA PHE A 27 -11.16 -7.04 8.52
C PHE A 27 -11.46 -8.11 9.58
N ASP A 28 -12.13 -7.76 10.68
CA ASP A 28 -12.53 -8.71 11.72
C ASP A 28 -13.76 -9.52 11.29
N SER A 29 -13.48 -10.61 10.59
CA SER A 29 -14.51 -11.56 10.14
C SER A 29 -15.25 -12.29 11.27
N ARG A 30 -14.76 -12.26 12.53
CA ARG A 30 -15.36 -13.02 13.65
C ARG A 30 -16.01 -12.15 14.72
N GLY A 31 -15.78 -10.85 14.70
CA GLY A 31 -16.32 -9.90 15.68
C GLY A 31 -15.73 -10.07 17.09
N ASP A 32 -14.52 -10.63 17.22
CA ASP A 32 -13.82 -10.81 18.49
C ASP A 32 -12.69 -9.80 18.73
N GLY A 33 -12.66 -8.73 17.93
CA GLY A 33 -11.69 -7.65 18.01
C GLY A 33 -10.30 -8.03 17.49
N LYS A 34 -10.23 -8.99 16.55
CA LYS A 34 -8.95 -9.50 16.02
C LYS A 34 -8.96 -9.70 14.51
N ILE A 35 -7.79 -9.58 13.89
CA ILE A 35 -7.59 -9.87 12.45
C ILE A 35 -6.44 -10.87 12.28
N HIS A 36 -6.43 -11.60 11.17
CA HIS A 36 -5.31 -12.48 10.86
C HIS A 36 -4.04 -11.68 10.55
N VAL A 37 -2.88 -12.22 10.89
CA VAL A 37 -1.58 -11.60 10.55
C VAL A 37 -1.45 -11.36 9.04
N SER A 38 -1.99 -12.27 8.22
CA SER A 38 -2.03 -12.12 6.76
C SER A 38 -2.83 -10.92 6.27
N GLN A 39 -3.76 -10.38 7.08
CA GLN A 39 -4.61 -9.23 6.72
C GLN A 39 -3.98 -7.89 7.13
N ILE A 40 -2.82 -7.90 7.80
CA ILE A 40 -2.19 -6.67 8.30
C ILE A 40 -1.79 -5.75 7.13
N GLY A 41 -1.23 -6.30 6.05
CA GLY A 41 -0.87 -5.51 4.86
C GLY A 41 -2.09 -4.78 4.28
N ASP A 42 -3.20 -5.49 4.10
CA ASP A 42 -4.43 -4.94 3.56
C ASP A 42 -5.06 -3.90 4.50
N ALA A 43 -5.04 -4.15 5.80
CA ALA A 43 -5.51 -3.20 6.81
C ALA A 43 -4.67 -1.90 6.82
N LEU A 44 -3.35 -2.02 6.63
CA LEU A 44 -2.46 -0.85 6.50
C LEU A 44 -2.75 -0.05 5.22
N ARG A 45 -3.00 -0.74 4.10
CA ARG A 45 -3.39 -0.12 2.82
C ARG A 45 -4.74 0.57 2.88
N ALA A 46 -5.73 -0.05 3.54
CA ALA A 46 -7.03 0.57 3.81
C ALA A 46 -6.92 1.85 4.67
N LEU A 47 -5.85 1.97 5.47
CA LEU A 47 -5.52 3.16 6.26
C LEU A 47 -4.57 4.14 5.54
N GLY A 48 -4.40 4.00 4.23
CA GLY A 48 -3.62 4.91 3.39
C GLY A 48 -2.10 4.79 3.57
N GLN A 49 -1.62 3.66 4.10
CA GLN A 49 -0.20 3.33 4.12
C GLN A 49 0.13 2.38 2.97
N ASN A 50 1.29 2.56 2.33
CA ASN A 50 1.76 1.68 1.26
C ASN A 50 3.03 0.94 1.72
N PRO A 51 2.95 0.02 2.71
CA PRO A 51 4.10 -0.75 3.15
C PRO A 51 4.53 -1.76 2.09
N THR A 52 5.82 -2.07 2.05
CA THR A 52 6.32 -3.26 1.35
C THR A 52 5.96 -4.52 2.12
N GLU A 53 5.92 -5.68 1.46
CA GLU A 53 5.73 -6.98 2.10
C GLU A 53 6.85 -7.24 3.12
N SER A 54 8.06 -6.78 2.83
CA SER A 54 9.21 -6.82 3.73
C SER A 54 9.00 -5.97 4.99
N ASP A 55 8.40 -4.79 4.87
CA ASP A 55 8.05 -3.97 6.04
C ASP A 55 7.01 -4.67 6.91
N VAL A 56 5.93 -5.18 6.31
CA VAL A 56 4.90 -5.93 7.05
C VAL A 56 5.52 -7.12 7.77
N LYS A 57 6.34 -7.91 7.08
CA LYS A 57 7.03 -9.08 7.65
C LYS A 57 7.99 -8.68 8.79
N LYS A 58 8.71 -7.57 8.64
CA LYS A 58 9.61 -7.05 9.67
C LYS A 58 8.88 -6.71 10.96
N PHE A 59 7.65 -6.22 10.90
CA PHE A 59 6.88 -5.88 12.11
C PHE A 59 6.00 -7.02 12.62
N THR A 60 5.81 -8.08 11.83
CA THR A 60 4.96 -9.23 12.18
C THR A 60 5.74 -10.53 12.46
N HIS A 61 7.07 -10.53 12.31
CA HIS A 61 7.93 -11.73 12.43
C HIS A 61 7.79 -12.52 13.75
N GLN A 62 7.27 -11.90 14.80
CA GLN A 62 7.08 -12.54 16.12
C GLN A 62 5.79 -13.34 16.21
N HIS A 63 4.87 -13.15 15.25
CA HIS A 63 3.58 -13.82 15.20
C HIS A 63 3.58 -14.94 14.16
N LYS A 64 2.74 -15.94 14.37
CA LYS A 64 2.54 -16.99 13.37
C LYS A 64 1.64 -16.50 12.23
N PRO A 65 1.82 -17.01 11.00
CA PRO A 65 0.99 -16.58 9.85
C PRO A 65 -0.53 -16.77 10.05
N ASP A 66 -0.93 -17.82 10.78
CA ASP A 66 -2.32 -18.16 11.09
C ASP A 66 -2.84 -17.51 12.39
N GLU A 67 -1.98 -16.78 13.10
CA GLU A 67 -2.32 -16.07 14.33
C GLU A 67 -3.28 -14.91 14.06
N ARG A 68 -4.13 -14.61 15.05
CA ARG A 68 -4.99 -13.44 15.03
C ARG A 68 -4.58 -12.46 16.12
N ILE A 69 -4.34 -11.21 15.74
CA ILE A 69 -3.84 -10.17 16.64
C ILE A 69 -4.95 -9.16 16.97
N SER A 70 -4.89 -8.56 18.16
CA SER A 70 -5.82 -7.50 18.57
C SER A 70 -5.40 -6.14 18.00
N PHE A 71 -6.33 -5.18 18.06
CA PHE A 71 -6.05 -3.79 17.69
C PHE A 71 -4.87 -3.17 18.47
N GLU A 72 -4.70 -3.55 19.74
CA GLU A 72 -3.60 -3.10 20.60
C GLU A 72 -2.21 -3.54 20.09
N VAL A 73 -2.15 -4.68 19.41
CA VAL A 73 -0.92 -5.20 18.76
C VAL A 73 -0.73 -4.57 17.39
N PHE A 74 -1.82 -4.30 16.67
CA PHE A 74 -1.78 -3.66 15.35
C PHE A 74 -1.31 -2.20 15.42
N LEU A 75 -1.75 -1.44 16.43
CA LEU A 75 -1.48 0.00 16.52
C LEU A 75 0.03 0.35 16.53
N PRO A 76 0.90 -0.32 17.30
CA PRO A 76 2.35 -0.12 17.22
C PRO A 76 2.94 -0.41 15.84
N ILE A 77 2.41 -1.42 15.13
CA ILE A 77 2.86 -1.77 13.77
C ILE A 77 2.52 -0.63 12.80
N TYR A 78 1.27 -0.13 12.85
CA TYR A 78 0.84 1.03 12.08
C TYR A 78 1.70 2.27 12.36
N GLN A 79 1.99 2.56 13.63
CA GLN A 79 2.82 3.70 14.02
C GLN A 79 4.26 3.59 13.54
N ALA A 80 4.81 2.38 13.45
CA ALA A 80 6.16 2.16 12.94
C ALA A 80 6.24 2.39 11.42
N ILE A 81 5.25 1.88 10.68
CA ILE A 81 5.16 1.98 9.23
C ILE A 81 4.84 3.41 8.77
N SER A 82 3.91 4.08 9.45
CA SER A 82 3.58 5.49 9.12
C SER A 82 4.76 6.45 9.29
N LYS A 83 5.70 6.14 10.19
CA LYS A 83 6.93 6.91 10.38
C LYS A 83 8.02 6.60 9.35
N SER A 84 7.96 5.44 8.70
CA SER A 84 8.94 5.00 7.70
C SER A 84 8.49 5.28 6.27
N ARG A 85 7.51 6.17 6.07
CA ARG A 85 6.97 6.49 4.73
C ARG A 85 8.12 6.84 3.78
N ALA A 86 8.27 6.05 2.73
CA ALA A 86 9.19 6.37 1.65
C ALA A 86 8.75 7.69 0.99
N SER A 87 9.71 8.55 0.72
CA SER A 87 9.50 9.85 0.09
C SER A 87 9.55 9.77 -1.44
N ASP A 88 9.31 8.59 -2.01
CA ASP A 88 9.43 8.37 -3.44
C ASP A 88 8.32 9.14 -4.15
N THR A 89 8.73 9.91 -5.16
CA THR A 89 7.85 10.73 -5.97
C THR A 89 7.49 10.00 -7.26
N ALA A 90 6.42 10.45 -7.94
CA ALA A 90 6.08 9.91 -9.26
C ALA A 90 7.25 10.02 -10.25
N ASP A 91 8.05 11.07 -10.13
CA ASP A 91 9.21 11.27 -11.00
C ASP A 91 10.29 10.21 -10.74
N ASP A 92 10.49 9.77 -9.49
CA ASP A 92 11.45 8.69 -9.16
C ASP A 92 11.06 7.36 -9.84
N PHE A 93 9.76 7.03 -9.85
CA PHE A 93 9.25 5.83 -10.53
C PHE A 93 9.31 5.96 -12.06
N ILE A 94 8.98 7.13 -12.59
CA ILE A 94 9.03 7.46 -14.03
C ILE A 94 10.46 7.30 -14.56
N GLU A 95 11.46 7.83 -13.85
CA GLU A 95 12.87 7.68 -14.24
C GLU A 95 13.32 6.21 -14.23
N GLY A 96 12.83 5.41 -13.27
CA GLY A 96 13.09 3.97 -13.21
C GLY A 96 12.54 3.22 -14.42
N LEU A 97 11.32 3.56 -14.85
CA LEU A 97 10.67 2.94 -16.00
C LEU A 97 11.24 3.40 -17.34
N ARG A 98 11.77 4.63 -17.43
CA ARG A 98 12.39 5.16 -18.66
C ARG A 98 13.53 4.28 -19.18
N HIS A 99 14.22 3.52 -18.32
CA HIS A 99 15.25 2.57 -18.77
C HIS A 99 14.72 1.48 -19.72
N PHE A 100 13.42 1.22 -19.69
CA PHE A 100 12.75 0.20 -20.52
C PHE A 100 12.12 0.77 -21.78
N ASP A 101 11.91 2.08 -21.85
CA ASP A 101 11.50 2.78 -23.08
C ASP A 101 12.73 3.02 -23.98
N LYS A 102 12.99 2.05 -24.85
CA LYS A 102 14.15 2.08 -25.78
C LYS A 102 14.02 3.17 -26.84
N ASP A 103 12.80 3.55 -27.18
CA ASP A 103 12.51 4.49 -28.27
C ASP A 103 12.33 5.93 -27.76
N GLY A 104 12.19 6.12 -26.43
CA GLY A 104 12.02 7.42 -25.79
C GLY A 104 10.67 8.07 -26.12
N ASN A 105 9.65 7.25 -26.38
CA ASN A 105 8.33 7.72 -26.82
C ASN A 105 7.31 7.86 -25.68
N GLY A 106 7.66 7.47 -24.45
CA GLY A 106 6.78 7.49 -23.28
C GLY A 106 5.95 6.22 -23.08
N PHE A 107 6.21 5.17 -23.86
CA PHE A 107 5.44 3.92 -23.84
C PHE A 107 6.33 2.70 -23.62
N ILE A 108 5.81 1.72 -22.87
CA ILE A 108 6.41 0.40 -22.69
C ILE A 108 5.36 -0.64 -23.06
N SER A 109 5.77 -1.75 -23.66
CA SER A 109 4.84 -2.83 -23.95
C SER A 109 4.28 -3.43 -22.66
N SER A 110 2.98 -3.76 -22.63
CA SER A 110 2.38 -4.34 -21.42
C SER A 110 3.03 -5.66 -21.02
N ALA A 111 3.51 -6.43 -22.00
CA ALA A 111 4.28 -7.65 -21.78
C ALA A 111 5.61 -7.38 -21.07
N GLU A 112 6.36 -6.34 -21.45
CA GLU A 112 7.59 -5.95 -20.75
C GLU A 112 7.27 -5.47 -19.33
N LEU A 113 6.28 -4.60 -19.14
CA LEU A 113 5.91 -4.09 -17.81
C LEU A 113 5.46 -5.22 -16.88
N ARG A 114 4.65 -6.16 -17.39
CA ARG A 114 4.26 -7.38 -16.66
C ARG A 114 5.47 -8.21 -16.27
N HIS A 115 6.41 -8.40 -17.18
CA HIS A 115 7.62 -9.16 -16.88
C HIS A 115 8.43 -8.50 -15.75
N LEU A 116 8.52 -7.18 -15.73
CA LEU A 116 9.20 -6.43 -14.67
C LEU A 116 8.52 -6.64 -13.32
N LEU A 117 7.21 -6.43 -13.25
CA LEU A 117 6.42 -6.52 -12.01
C LEU A 117 6.37 -7.94 -11.42
N THR A 118 6.53 -8.97 -12.25
CA THR A 118 6.54 -10.39 -11.82
C THR A 118 7.95 -10.92 -11.53
N THR A 119 9.02 -10.21 -11.92
CA THR A 119 10.41 -10.72 -11.85
C THR A 119 11.30 -9.95 -10.88
N LEU A 120 11.13 -8.63 -10.77
CA LEU A 120 12.01 -7.76 -9.99
C LEU A 120 11.39 -7.38 -8.64
N GLY A 121 12.23 -7.25 -7.62
CA GLY A 121 11.81 -6.77 -6.29
C GLY A 121 10.81 -7.70 -5.59
N GLU A 122 9.78 -7.10 -5.01
CA GLU A 122 8.63 -7.80 -4.44
C GLU A 122 7.63 -8.13 -5.54
N LYS A 123 7.64 -9.41 -5.94
CA LYS A 123 6.92 -9.88 -7.11
C LYS A 123 5.42 -9.85 -6.88
N LEU A 124 4.70 -9.25 -7.81
CA LEU A 124 3.26 -9.42 -7.92
C LEU A 124 2.95 -10.77 -8.57
N SER A 125 1.81 -11.35 -8.17
CA SER A 125 1.22 -12.48 -8.89
C SER A 125 0.69 -12.05 -10.26
N ASP A 126 0.52 -13.01 -11.17
CA ASP A 126 -0.05 -12.72 -12.49
C ASP A 126 -1.44 -12.05 -12.37
N GLU A 127 -2.27 -12.49 -11.41
CA GLU A 127 -3.61 -11.94 -11.16
C GLU A 127 -3.58 -10.48 -10.68
N GLU A 128 -2.65 -10.14 -9.79
CA GLU A 128 -2.45 -8.75 -9.33
C GLU A 128 -1.99 -7.85 -10.47
N VAL A 129 -1.08 -8.34 -11.32
CA VAL A 129 -0.61 -7.58 -12.49
C VAL A 129 -1.71 -7.40 -13.53
N GLU A 130 -2.50 -8.43 -13.82
CA GLU A 130 -3.65 -8.27 -14.73
C GLU A 130 -4.61 -7.19 -14.23
N THR A 131 -4.93 -7.22 -12.95
CA THR A 131 -5.83 -6.24 -12.33
C THR A 131 -5.24 -4.83 -12.40
N LEU A 132 -3.93 -4.70 -12.18
CA LEU A 132 -3.22 -3.43 -12.19
C LEU A 132 -3.10 -2.82 -13.59
N LEU A 133 -2.87 -3.64 -14.63
CA LEU A 133 -2.68 -3.17 -16.01
C LEU A 133 -4.01 -3.02 -16.76
N ALA A 134 -5.10 -3.57 -16.24
CA ALA A 134 -6.42 -3.53 -16.86
C ALA A 134 -6.86 -2.09 -17.18
N GLY A 135 -7.12 -1.81 -18.45
CA GLY A 135 -7.61 -0.50 -18.91
C GLY A 135 -6.52 0.55 -19.17
N HIS A 136 -5.24 0.22 -18.96
CA HIS A 136 -4.11 1.10 -19.28
C HIS A 136 -3.48 0.82 -20.65
N GLU A 137 -3.79 -0.33 -21.25
CA GLU A 137 -3.29 -0.71 -22.57
C GLU A 137 -3.99 0.06 -23.69
N ASP A 138 -3.20 0.54 -24.65
CA ASP A 138 -3.70 1.10 -25.90
C ASP A 138 -4.08 0.01 -26.93
N SER A 139 -4.51 0.43 -28.12
CA SER A 139 -4.88 -0.50 -29.21
C SER A 139 -3.73 -1.39 -29.72
N GLN A 140 -2.49 -1.10 -29.33
CA GLN A 140 -1.28 -1.82 -29.72
C GLN A 140 -0.69 -2.66 -28.55
N GLY A 141 -1.34 -2.67 -27.38
CA GLY A 141 -0.83 -3.35 -26.19
C GLY A 141 0.33 -2.61 -25.51
N ASN A 142 0.42 -1.29 -25.70
CA ASN A 142 1.41 -0.45 -25.04
C ASN A 142 0.77 0.35 -23.91
N ILE A 143 1.59 0.70 -22.91
CA ILE A 143 1.18 1.44 -21.73
C ILE A 143 1.98 2.73 -21.66
N ASN A 144 1.28 3.86 -21.53
CA ASN A 144 1.89 5.12 -21.14
C ASN A 144 2.30 5.02 -19.67
N TYR A 145 3.60 4.82 -19.42
CA TYR A 145 4.08 4.52 -18.08
C TYR A 145 4.05 5.75 -17.15
N GLU A 146 4.10 6.97 -17.70
CA GLU A 146 3.99 8.20 -16.90
C GLU A 146 2.58 8.38 -16.35
N ASP A 147 1.57 8.20 -17.22
CA ASP A 147 0.16 8.25 -16.82
C ASP A 147 -0.16 7.12 -15.84
N PHE A 148 0.35 5.91 -16.11
CA PHE A 148 0.19 4.75 -15.22
C PHE A 148 0.74 5.03 -13.82
N VAL A 149 1.99 5.50 -13.69
CA VAL A 149 2.58 5.83 -12.38
C VAL A 149 1.76 6.88 -11.64
N ARG A 150 1.32 7.94 -12.33
CA ARG A 150 0.51 9.00 -11.71
C ARG A 150 -0.84 8.47 -11.22
N GLN A 151 -1.48 7.58 -11.98
CA GLN A 151 -2.74 6.96 -11.54
C GLN A 151 -2.53 6.05 -10.33
N VAL A 152 -1.46 5.25 -10.32
CA VAL A 152 -1.13 4.36 -9.19
C VAL A 152 -0.80 5.14 -7.92
N MET A 153 -0.13 6.28 -8.02
CA MET A 153 0.25 7.08 -6.85
C MET A 153 -0.83 8.05 -6.33
N CYS A 154 -1.86 8.33 -7.14
CA CYS A 154 -2.98 9.20 -6.75
C CYS A 154 -4.22 8.45 -6.26
N GLY A 155 -4.27 7.12 -6.39
CA GLY A 155 -5.31 6.26 -5.82
C GLY A 155 -5.11 6.00 -4.33
#